data_AF-A0A6J8D1L0-F1
#
_entry.id   AF-A0A6J8D1L0-F1
#
_cell.length_a   1.000
_cell.length_b   1.000
_cell.length_c   1.000
_cell.angle_alpha   90.00
_cell.angle_beta   90.00
_cell.angle_gamma   90.00
#
_symmetry.space_group_name_H-M   'P 1'
#
loop_
_entity.id
_entity.type
_entity.pdbx_description
1 polymer ?
#
loop_
_entity_poly.entity_id
_entity_poly.type
_entity_poly.pdbx_seq_one_letter_code
_entity_poly.pdbx_strand_id
1 'polypeptide(L)'
;MPCCDECIPSSHLQCTGIKILASVVEKTKIEETKESVDKDTNSILHLLDKMVNNKSTNIKTGEQKCEDIKKSIVKIRNQMNKHLDHLEKKLCQEVDIIWNQEKSNATDLITEIKEKKENVKKVHNNLPTVTTQSSKLQSFLGVHQIEQQVHKYQRYVEDLENDDRAKEFYIKMRQNNEIEKILSNLGSIESLGEVMVVKTEIALNRETIVSRKAQVQSREQSNINNMTMNIETKIDINMKKYSSDMICLIDGRVIVVQWCDKINLLTSDGKLQQQLPIPDGAYCITQINQITIAITYPKTGHIQICNMENETVTKVFTLDIPCYCLSFSNNSLAVGMRDDQIRIIDLEGNTLNSIQVQSKQVILC
;
A
#
# COMPACT_ATOMS: atom_id res chain seq x y z
N MET A 1 13.64 46.61 42.83
CA MET A 1 13.21 46.11 44.14
C MET A 1 13.12 47.28 45.10
N PRO A 2 12.10 47.35 45.96
CA PRO A 2 12.13 48.27 47.09
C PRO A 2 13.29 47.87 48.03
N CYS A 3 14.00 48.87 48.54
CA CYS A 3 15.06 48.70 49.55
C CYS A 3 14.86 49.76 50.63
N CYS A 4 15.38 49.52 51.84
CA CYS A 4 15.33 50.51 52.91
C CYS A 4 16.45 51.55 52.76
N ASP A 5 16.31 52.68 53.45
CA ASP A 5 17.23 53.81 53.37
C ASP A 5 18.67 53.45 53.77
N GLU A 6 18.85 52.41 54.61
CA GLU A 6 20.16 51.89 55.03
C GLU A 6 20.87 51.07 53.94
N CYS A 7 20.11 50.45 53.03
CA CYS A 7 20.66 49.66 51.92
C CYS A 7 21.15 50.55 50.76
N ILE A 8 20.61 51.78 50.65
CA ILE A 8 20.97 52.73 49.59
C ILE A 8 22.47 53.08 49.62
N PRO A 9 23.03 53.56 50.74
CA PRO A 9 24.45 53.94 50.80
C PRO A 9 25.40 52.74 50.88
N SER A 10 24.94 51.58 51.34
CA SER A 10 25.80 50.40 51.54
C SER A 10 25.89 49.49 50.31
N SER A 11 24.77 49.25 49.64
CA SER A 11 24.65 48.21 48.60
C SER A 11 24.26 48.76 47.23
N HIS A 12 23.75 49.99 47.17
CA HIS A 12 23.24 50.62 45.94
C HIS A 12 23.89 51.97 45.64
N LEU A 13 25.06 52.26 46.23
CA LEU A 13 25.76 53.54 46.10
C LEU A 13 26.07 53.91 44.64
N GLN A 14 26.33 52.92 43.79
CA GLN A 14 26.62 53.11 42.36
C GLN A 14 25.36 53.08 41.47
N CYS A 15 24.17 52.89 42.03
CA CYS A 15 22.94 52.85 41.27
C CYS A 15 22.47 54.28 40.98
N THR A 16 22.50 54.69 39.71
CA THR A 16 22.12 56.05 39.26
C THR A 16 20.61 56.26 39.08
N GLY A 17 19.80 55.23 39.34
CA GLY A 17 18.35 55.21 39.06
C GLY A 17 17.44 55.11 40.28
N ILE A 18 17.92 55.46 41.49
CA ILE A 18 17.13 55.35 42.73
C ILE A 18 15.98 56.38 42.69
N LYS A 19 14.75 55.90 42.86
CA LYS A 19 13.53 56.72 42.86
C LYS A 19 12.78 56.53 44.18
N ILE A 20 12.19 57.61 44.69
CA ILE A 20 11.38 57.57 45.90
C ILE A 20 10.15 56.69 45.63
N LEU A 21 9.88 55.72 46.49
CA LEU A 21 8.78 54.75 46.34
C LEU A 21 7.43 55.46 46.12
N ALA A 22 7.13 56.51 46.87
CA ALA A 22 5.92 57.31 46.70
C ALA A 22 5.77 57.84 45.27
N SER A 23 6.84 58.39 44.67
CA SER A 23 6.84 58.87 43.28
C SER A 23 6.68 57.77 42.23
N VAL A 24 7.13 56.55 42.55
CA VAL A 24 6.94 55.38 41.68
C VAL A 24 5.50 54.94 41.77
N VAL A 25 4.97 54.76 42.99
CA VAL A 25 3.59 54.34 43.26
C VAL A 25 2.57 55.32 42.68
N GLU A 26 2.80 56.63 42.82
CA GLU A 26 1.91 57.68 42.28
C GLU A 26 1.93 57.74 40.74
N LYS A 27 3.06 57.39 40.11
CA LYS A 27 3.19 57.23 38.65
C LYS A 27 2.69 55.88 38.15
N THR A 28 2.61 54.87 39.02
CA THR A 28 2.01 53.58 38.67
C THR A 28 0.51 53.73 38.86
N LYS A 29 -0.22 54.07 37.80
CA LYS A 29 -1.69 54.05 37.84
C LYS A 29 -2.14 52.61 38.09
N ILE A 30 -2.34 52.26 39.36
CA ILE A 30 -2.69 50.91 39.82
C ILE A 30 -3.97 50.44 39.13
N GLU A 31 -4.92 51.34 38.88
CA GLU A 31 -6.16 51.05 38.15
C GLU A 31 -5.92 50.67 36.69
N GLU A 32 -5.11 51.43 35.92
CA GLU A 32 -4.76 51.07 34.53
C GLU A 32 -3.98 49.76 34.45
N THR A 33 -3.12 49.49 35.44
CA THR A 33 -2.34 48.25 35.50
C THR A 33 -3.23 47.06 35.86
N LYS A 34 -4.17 47.23 36.79
CA LYS A 34 -5.17 46.23 37.17
C LYS A 34 -6.12 45.91 36.02
N GLU A 35 -6.65 46.92 35.34
CA GLU A 35 -7.52 46.73 34.15
C GLU A 35 -6.79 45.99 33.03
N SER A 36 -5.51 46.30 32.80
CA SER A 36 -4.69 45.57 31.83
C SER A 36 -4.51 44.10 32.23
N VAL A 37 -4.17 43.84 33.50
CA VAL A 37 -3.98 42.46 34.01
C VAL A 37 -5.30 41.67 33.98
N ASP A 38 -6.42 42.28 34.35
CA ASP A 38 -7.74 41.66 34.30
C ASP A 38 -8.15 41.33 32.85
N LYS A 39 -7.87 42.23 31.90
CA LYS A 39 -8.11 41.99 30.47
C LYS A 39 -7.25 40.85 29.93
N ASP A 40 -5.97 40.82 30.27
CA ASP A 40 -5.04 39.77 29.84
C ASP A 40 -5.43 38.42 30.45
N THR A 41 -5.78 38.39 31.74
CA THR A 41 -6.24 37.18 32.44
C THR A 41 -7.52 36.62 31.83
N ASN A 42 -8.52 37.47 31.55
CA ASN A 42 -9.76 37.05 30.91
C ASN A 42 -9.53 36.54 29.48
N SER A 43 -8.59 37.14 28.74
CA SER A 43 -8.21 36.69 27.39
C SER A 43 -7.55 35.30 27.44
N ILE A 44 -6.69 35.06 28.43
CA ILE A 44 -6.06 33.74 28.67
C ILE A 44 -7.13 32.71 29.04
N LEU A 45 -8.05 33.03 29.96
CA LEU A 45 -9.13 32.13 30.35
C LEU A 45 -10.01 31.73 29.15
N HIS A 46 -10.41 32.70 28.33
CA HIS A 46 -11.18 32.43 27.11
C HIS A 46 -10.42 31.52 26.11
N LEU A 47 -9.11 31.72 25.96
CA LEU A 47 -8.27 30.84 25.14
C LEU A 47 -8.21 29.42 25.70
N LEU A 48 -8.06 29.27 27.01
CA LEU A 48 -8.05 27.96 27.69
C LEU A 48 -9.39 27.24 27.52
N ASP A 49 -10.52 27.94 27.68
CA ASP A 49 -11.86 27.37 27.46
C ASP A 49 -12.04 26.89 26.02
N LYS A 50 -11.59 27.70 25.04
CA LYS A 50 -11.60 27.30 23.64
C LYS A 50 -10.73 26.07 23.38
N MET A 51 -9.56 25.97 24.01
CA MET A 51 -8.69 24.79 23.91
C MET A 51 -9.35 23.54 24.48
N VAL A 52 -9.97 23.64 25.67
CA VAL A 52 -10.69 22.54 26.31
C VAL A 52 -11.85 22.06 25.43
N ASN A 53 -12.66 22.98 24.93
CA ASN A 53 -13.81 22.67 24.06
C ASN A 53 -13.36 22.02 22.74
N ASN A 54 -12.29 22.51 22.12
CA ASN A 54 -11.72 21.92 20.91
C ASN A 54 -11.20 20.50 21.16
N LYS A 55 -10.47 20.28 22.27
CA LYS A 55 -9.96 18.96 22.63
C LYS A 55 -11.09 17.97 22.92
N SER A 56 -12.11 18.39 23.68
CA SER A 56 -13.28 17.55 23.98
C SER A 56 -14.05 17.16 22.72
N THR A 57 -14.27 18.11 21.80
CA THR A 57 -14.97 17.86 20.53
C THR A 57 -14.16 16.91 19.62
N ASN A 58 -12.84 17.09 19.56
CA ASN A 58 -11.96 16.22 18.78
C ASN A 58 -11.93 14.79 19.32
N ILE A 59 -11.93 14.60 20.64
CA ILE A 59 -12.01 13.28 21.27
C ILE A 59 -13.31 12.60 20.87
N LYS A 60 -14.47 13.26 21.07
CA LYS A 60 -15.79 12.70 20.71
C LYS A 60 -15.88 12.34 19.22
N THR A 61 -15.37 13.21 18.35
CA THR A 61 -15.34 12.96 16.90
C THR A 61 -14.41 11.79 16.57
N GLY A 62 -13.27 11.67 17.26
CA GLY A 62 -12.34 10.55 17.11
C GLY A 62 -12.94 9.22 17.56
N GLU A 63 -13.65 9.19 18.69
CA GLU A 63 -14.38 8.03 19.19
C GLU A 63 -15.43 7.56 18.19
N GLN A 64 -16.23 8.49 17.66
CA GLN A 64 -17.23 8.18 16.63
C GLN A 64 -16.60 7.58 15.37
N LYS A 65 -15.51 8.19 14.87
CA LYS A 65 -14.77 7.66 13.72
C LYS A 65 -14.18 6.28 13.99
N CYS A 66 -13.70 6.03 15.20
CA CYS A 66 -13.19 4.72 15.59
C CYS A 66 -14.29 3.65 15.51
N GLU A 67 -15.49 3.95 16.02
CA GLU A 67 -16.64 3.05 15.92
C GLU A 67 -17.10 2.84 14.47
N ASP A 68 -17.06 3.88 13.64
CA ASP A 68 -17.40 3.77 12.21
C ASP A 68 -16.38 2.91 11.45
N ILE A 69 -15.09 3.01 11.79
CA ILE A 69 -14.02 2.15 11.24
C ILE A 69 -14.26 0.69 11.67
N LYS A 70 -14.54 0.43 12.97
CA LYS A 70 -14.84 -0.92 13.46
C LYS A 70 -16.03 -1.55 12.72
N LYS A 71 -17.12 -0.79 12.53
CA LYS A 71 -18.28 -1.24 11.75
C LYS A 71 -17.93 -1.52 10.30
N SER A 72 -17.08 -0.68 9.70
CA SER A 72 -16.63 -0.85 8.32
C SER A 72 -15.77 -2.11 8.14
N ILE A 73 -14.87 -2.40 9.09
CA ILE A 73 -14.07 -3.64 9.12
C ILE A 73 -14.98 -4.86 9.17
N VAL A 74 -15.99 -4.86 10.04
CA VAL A 74 -16.98 -5.96 10.14
C VAL A 74 -17.75 -6.12 8.82
N LYS A 75 -18.14 -5.02 8.18
CA LYS A 75 -18.83 -5.06 6.89
C LYS A 75 -17.96 -5.65 5.78
N ILE A 76 -16.69 -5.25 5.69
CA ILE A 76 -15.72 -5.79 4.72
C ILE A 76 -15.54 -7.29 4.96
N ARG A 77 -15.31 -7.72 6.20
CA ARG A 77 -15.20 -9.14 6.56
C ARG A 77 -16.42 -9.94 6.09
N ASN A 78 -17.62 -9.44 6.36
CA ASN A 78 -18.85 -10.12 5.95
C ASN A 78 -19.02 -10.18 4.43
N GLN A 79 -18.57 -9.17 3.69
CA GLN A 79 -18.58 -9.19 2.23
C GLN A 79 -17.55 -10.18 1.67
N MET A 80 -16.34 -10.19 2.21
CA MET A 80 -15.29 -11.15 1.82
C MET A 80 -15.77 -12.58 2.04
N ASN A 81 -16.32 -12.89 3.21
CA ASN A 81 -16.87 -14.22 3.51
C ASN A 81 -17.96 -14.61 2.51
N LYS A 82 -18.91 -13.72 2.20
CA LYS A 82 -19.95 -14.01 1.19
C LYS A 82 -19.38 -14.33 -0.19
N HIS A 83 -18.33 -13.63 -0.61
CA HIS A 83 -17.67 -13.91 -1.88
C HIS A 83 -16.91 -15.24 -1.87
N LEU A 84 -16.26 -15.56 -0.75
CA LEU A 84 -15.58 -16.85 -0.56
C LEU A 84 -16.57 -18.01 -0.55
N ASP A 85 -17.67 -17.91 0.20
CA ASP A 85 -18.74 -18.91 0.24
C ASP A 85 -19.36 -19.13 -1.16
N HIS A 86 -19.56 -18.04 -1.92
CA HIS A 86 -20.06 -18.13 -3.29
C HIS A 86 -19.06 -18.83 -4.23
N LEU A 87 -17.77 -18.51 -4.09
CA LEU A 87 -16.70 -19.12 -4.88
C LEU A 87 -16.58 -20.62 -4.56
N GLU A 88 -16.60 -20.99 -3.28
CA GLU A 88 -16.60 -22.40 -2.84
C GLU A 88 -17.76 -23.16 -3.48
N LYS A 89 -19.00 -22.65 -3.35
CA LYS A 89 -20.18 -23.28 -3.92
C LYS A 89 -20.05 -23.46 -5.43
N LYS A 90 -19.54 -22.46 -6.15
CA LYS A 90 -19.32 -22.52 -7.60
C LYS A 90 -18.29 -23.58 -7.97
N LEU A 91 -17.14 -23.62 -7.28
CA LEU A 91 -16.08 -24.59 -7.55
C LEU A 91 -16.53 -26.03 -7.26
N CYS A 92 -17.26 -26.26 -6.16
CA CYS A 92 -17.84 -27.57 -5.87
C CYS A 92 -18.81 -28.01 -6.97
N GLN A 93 -19.67 -27.10 -7.45
CA GLN A 93 -20.58 -27.39 -8.57
C GLN A 93 -19.82 -27.73 -9.86
N GLU A 94 -18.74 -27.01 -10.19
CA GLU A 94 -17.92 -27.32 -11.36
C GLU A 94 -17.25 -28.70 -11.25
N VAL A 95 -16.72 -29.06 -10.07
CA VAL A 95 -16.16 -30.40 -9.81
C VAL A 95 -17.21 -31.47 -10.00
N ASP A 96 -18.42 -31.29 -9.46
CA ASP A 96 -19.51 -32.24 -9.60
C ASP A 96 -19.95 -32.39 -11.07
N ILE A 97 -20.03 -31.30 -11.82
CA ILE A 97 -20.38 -31.34 -13.25
C ILE A 97 -19.33 -32.15 -14.03
N ILE A 98 -18.05 -31.81 -13.88
CA ILE A 98 -16.94 -32.49 -14.58
C ILE A 98 -16.92 -33.98 -14.20
N TRP A 99 -17.02 -34.29 -12.91
CA TRP A 99 -17.02 -35.67 -12.44
C TRP A 99 -18.21 -36.46 -12.98
N ASN A 100 -19.42 -35.90 -12.92
CA ASN A 100 -20.61 -36.59 -13.40
C ASN A 100 -20.58 -36.80 -14.91
N GLN A 101 -20.01 -35.87 -15.68
CA GLN A 101 -19.82 -36.01 -17.11
C GLN A 101 -18.85 -37.15 -17.45
N GLU A 102 -17.67 -37.16 -16.85
CA GLU A 102 -16.68 -38.23 -17.04
C GLU A 102 -17.22 -39.60 -16.59
N LYS A 103 -17.92 -39.63 -15.45
CA LYS A 103 -18.57 -40.83 -14.95
C LYS A 103 -19.66 -41.33 -15.90
N SER A 104 -20.47 -40.45 -16.48
CA SER A 104 -21.50 -40.82 -17.45
C SER A 104 -20.87 -41.44 -18.69
N ASN A 105 -19.87 -40.77 -19.28
CA ASN A 105 -19.16 -41.26 -20.46
C ASN A 105 -18.56 -42.66 -20.23
N ALA A 106 -17.92 -42.87 -19.08
CA ALA A 106 -17.38 -44.18 -18.72
C ALA A 106 -18.49 -45.23 -18.52
N THR A 107 -19.62 -44.86 -17.91
CA THR A 107 -20.76 -45.76 -17.67
C THR A 107 -21.41 -46.19 -18.98
N ASP A 108 -21.55 -45.29 -19.94
CA ASP A 108 -22.12 -45.55 -21.25
C ASP A 108 -21.26 -46.56 -22.02
N LEU A 109 -19.93 -46.35 -22.04
CA LEU A 109 -18.99 -47.27 -22.68
C LEU A 109 -18.97 -48.64 -22.02
N ILE A 110 -18.99 -48.70 -20.68
CA ILE A 110 -19.08 -49.97 -19.93
C ILE A 110 -20.36 -50.73 -20.30
N THR A 111 -21.47 -50.01 -20.47
CA THR A 111 -22.77 -50.60 -20.81
C THR A 111 -22.74 -51.19 -22.21
N GLU A 112 -22.19 -50.46 -23.19
CA GLU A 112 -22.00 -50.93 -24.56
C GLU A 112 -21.13 -52.20 -24.60
N ILE A 113 -19.98 -52.18 -23.93
CA ILE A 113 -19.05 -53.33 -23.87
C ILE A 113 -19.74 -54.54 -23.21
N LYS A 114 -20.51 -54.34 -22.13
CA LYS A 114 -21.26 -55.41 -21.46
C LYS A 114 -22.30 -56.04 -22.38
N GLU A 115 -23.05 -55.23 -23.12
CA GLU A 115 -24.05 -55.72 -24.07
C GLU A 115 -23.40 -56.57 -25.16
N LYS A 116 -22.32 -56.07 -25.76
CA LYS A 116 -21.56 -56.78 -26.79
C LYS A 116 -20.95 -58.09 -26.25
N LYS A 117 -20.38 -58.07 -25.05
CA LYS A 117 -19.87 -59.27 -24.37
C LYS A 117 -20.96 -60.32 -24.18
N GLU A 118 -22.17 -59.92 -23.79
CA GLU A 118 -23.27 -60.86 -23.61
C GLU A 118 -23.76 -61.44 -24.94
N ASN A 119 -23.76 -60.64 -26.00
CA ASN A 119 -24.06 -61.13 -27.35
C ASN A 119 -23.00 -62.13 -27.85
N VAL A 120 -21.71 -61.87 -27.62
CA VAL A 120 -20.63 -62.84 -27.91
C VAL A 120 -20.81 -64.13 -27.13
N LYS A 121 -21.17 -64.07 -25.84
CA LYS A 121 -21.49 -65.26 -25.04
C LYS A 121 -22.66 -66.06 -25.61
N LYS A 122 -23.73 -65.42 -26.07
CA LYS A 122 -24.86 -66.10 -26.71
C LYS A 122 -24.42 -66.86 -27.96
N VAL A 123 -23.59 -66.23 -28.80
CA VAL A 123 -23.03 -66.87 -29.99
C VAL A 123 -22.15 -68.06 -29.61
N HIS A 124 -21.30 -67.91 -28.61
CA HIS A 124 -20.48 -69.00 -28.08
C HIS A 124 -21.33 -70.18 -27.56
N ASN A 125 -22.39 -69.88 -26.79
CA ASN A 125 -23.29 -70.88 -26.23
C ASN A 125 -24.15 -71.61 -27.28
N ASN A 126 -24.38 -71.00 -28.46
CA ASN A 126 -25.10 -71.62 -29.56
C ASN A 126 -24.23 -72.56 -30.41
N LEU A 127 -22.90 -72.45 -30.32
CA LEU A 127 -21.97 -73.27 -31.10
C LEU A 127 -22.16 -74.78 -30.90
N PRO A 128 -22.33 -75.31 -29.66
CA PRO A 128 -22.60 -76.73 -29.43
C PRO A 128 -23.95 -77.21 -30.00
N THR A 129 -24.95 -76.32 -30.05
CA THR A 129 -26.29 -76.63 -30.59
C THR A 129 -26.27 -76.78 -32.10
N VAL A 130 -25.42 -76.00 -32.78
CA VAL A 130 -25.23 -76.08 -34.23
C VAL A 130 -24.46 -77.32 -34.66
N THR A 131 -23.48 -77.73 -33.86
CA THR A 131 -22.68 -78.95 -34.12
C THR A 131 -23.42 -80.25 -33.81
N THR A 132 -24.59 -80.18 -33.17
CA THR A 132 -25.47 -81.33 -32.86
C THR A 132 -26.70 -81.44 -33.78
N GLN A 133 -26.81 -80.61 -34.83
CA GLN A 133 -27.90 -80.66 -35.80
C GLN A 133 -27.91 -81.95 -36.65
N SER A 134 -29.10 -82.38 -37.06
CA SER A 134 -29.33 -83.72 -37.64
C SER A 134 -28.73 -83.95 -39.04
N SER A 135 -28.35 -82.89 -39.76
CA SER A 135 -27.75 -83.02 -41.09
C SER A 135 -26.45 -82.21 -41.22
N LYS A 136 -25.46 -82.79 -41.92
CA LYS A 136 -24.16 -82.16 -42.18
C LYS A 136 -24.28 -80.78 -42.83
N LEU A 137 -25.27 -80.59 -43.71
CA LEU A 137 -25.52 -79.32 -44.38
C LEU A 137 -26.01 -78.23 -43.41
N GLN A 138 -26.92 -78.57 -42.49
CA GLN A 138 -27.42 -77.63 -41.49
C GLN A 138 -26.31 -77.23 -40.50
N SER A 139 -25.50 -78.19 -40.04
CA SER A 139 -24.33 -77.89 -39.21
C SER A 139 -23.32 -77.00 -39.94
N PHE A 140 -23.03 -77.26 -41.21
CA PHE A 140 -22.13 -76.41 -42.01
C PHE A 140 -22.67 -74.96 -42.12
N LEU A 141 -23.94 -74.80 -42.47
CA LEU A 141 -24.57 -73.49 -42.61
C LEU A 141 -24.60 -72.72 -41.28
N GLY A 142 -24.92 -73.41 -40.17
CA GLY A 142 -24.95 -72.77 -38.86
C GLY A 142 -23.55 -72.38 -38.36
N VAL A 143 -22.53 -73.22 -38.59
CA VAL A 143 -21.15 -72.89 -38.21
C VAL A 143 -20.67 -71.67 -39.01
N HIS A 144 -20.97 -71.64 -40.32
CA HIS A 144 -20.61 -70.49 -41.16
C HIS A 144 -21.34 -69.20 -40.76
N GLN A 145 -22.60 -69.28 -40.32
CA GLN A 145 -23.31 -68.12 -39.75
C GLN A 145 -22.67 -67.64 -38.44
N ILE A 146 -22.24 -68.55 -37.57
CA ILE A 146 -21.52 -68.21 -36.33
C ILE A 146 -20.18 -67.55 -36.67
N GLU A 147 -19.43 -68.11 -37.63
CA GLU A 147 -18.15 -67.58 -38.12
C GLU A 147 -18.29 -66.13 -38.60
N GLN A 148 -19.32 -65.84 -39.40
CA GLN A 148 -19.62 -64.47 -39.84
C GLN A 148 -19.94 -63.52 -38.66
N GLN A 149 -20.63 -63.99 -37.62
CA GLN A 149 -20.91 -63.18 -36.43
C GLN A 149 -19.63 -62.94 -35.61
N VAL A 150 -18.78 -63.96 -35.45
CA VAL A 150 -17.48 -63.84 -34.79
C VAL A 150 -16.61 -62.81 -35.50
N HIS A 151 -16.52 -62.84 -36.83
CA HIS A 151 -15.79 -61.83 -37.60
C HIS A 151 -16.32 -60.41 -37.39
N LYS A 152 -17.63 -60.21 -37.24
CA LYS A 152 -18.20 -58.90 -36.91
C LYS A 152 -17.78 -58.41 -35.53
N TYR A 153 -17.76 -59.29 -34.53
CA TYR A 153 -17.29 -58.93 -33.19
C TYR A 153 -15.79 -58.70 -33.13
N GLN A 154 -15.02 -59.43 -33.93
CA GLN A 154 -13.58 -59.24 -34.02
C GLN A 154 -13.25 -57.86 -34.60
N ARG A 155 -13.91 -57.44 -35.68
CA ARG A 155 -13.80 -56.06 -36.19
C ARG A 155 -14.20 -55.02 -35.15
N TYR A 156 -15.27 -55.27 -34.38
CA TYR A 156 -15.66 -54.36 -33.30
C TYR A 156 -14.59 -54.24 -32.20
N VAL A 157 -13.90 -55.33 -31.84
CA VAL A 157 -12.79 -55.29 -30.89
C VAL A 157 -11.60 -54.51 -31.48
N GLU A 158 -11.27 -54.74 -32.76
CA GLU A 158 -10.22 -53.98 -33.46
C GLU A 158 -10.57 -52.48 -33.53
N ASP A 159 -11.83 -52.13 -33.78
CA ASP A 159 -12.31 -50.74 -33.77
C ASP A 159 -12.20 -50.12 -32.36
N LEU A 160 -12.53 -50.88 -31.30
CA LEU A 160 -12.38 -50.45 -29.91
C LEU A 160 -10.91 -50.26 -29.52
N GLU A 161 -10.00 -51.14 -29.93
CA GLU A 161 -8.56 -50.99 -29.65
C GLU A 161 -7.98 -49.68 -30.22
N ASN A 162 -8.58 -49.20 -31.32
CA ASN A 162 -8.23 -47.94 -31.95
C ASN A 162 -9.03 -46.74 -31.42
N ASP A 163 -10.06 -46.95 -30.59
CA ASP A 163 -10.87 -45.88 -29.99
C ASP A 163 -10.19 -45.33 -28.73
N ASP A 164 -9.90 -44.02 -28.74
CA ASP A 164 -9.29 -43.33 -27.61
C ASP A 164 -10.12 -43.45 -26.31
N ARG A 165 -11.44 -43.64 -26.41
CA ARG A 165 -12.34 -43.80 -25.26
C ARG A 165 -12.16 -45.15 -24.56
N ALA A 166 -11.69 -46.17 -25.28
CA ALA A 166 -11.54 -47.54 -24.78
C ALA A 166 -10.14 -47.83 -24.23
N LYS A 167 -9.18 -46.91 -24.43
CA LYS A 167 -7.86 -46.98 -23.82
C LYS A 167 -7.98 -46.97 -22.30
N GLU A 168 -7.08 -47.68 -21.63
CA GLU A 168 -7.05 -47.69 -20.17
C GLU A 168 -6.66 -46.29 -19.66
N PHE A 169 -7.53 -45.66 -18.87
CA PHE A 169 -7.31 -44.32 -18.33
C PHE A 169 -7.51 -44.25 -16.82
N TYR A 170 -6.81 -43.30 -16.20
CA TYR A 170 -6.98 -42.94 -14.80
C TYR A 170 -7.49 -41.50 -14.70
N ILE A 171 -8.66 -41.32 -14.07
CA ILE A 171 -9.20 -39.98 -13.83
C ILE A 171 -8.46 -39.36 -12.63
N LYS A 172 -7.59 -38.38 -12.89
CA LYS A 172 -6.92 -37.59 -11.85
C LYS A 172 -7.52 -36.19 -11.76
N MET A 173 -8.24 -35.91 -10.67
CA MET A 173 -8.60 -34.54 -10.31
C MET A 173 -7.38 -33.82 -9.73
N ARG A 174 -7.15 -32.57 -10.14
CA ARG A 174 -6.11 -31.70 -9.57
C ARG A 174 -6.71 -30.35 -9.21
N GLN A 175 -6.28 -29.79 -8.10
CA GLN A 175 -6.55 -28.40 -7.78
C GLN A 175 -5.83 -27.48 -8.76
N ASN A 176 -6.42 -26.32 -9.01
CA ASN A 176 -5.80 -25.30 -9.84
C ASN A 176 -4.60 -24.69 -9.11
N ASN A 177 -3.46 -24.57 -9.81
CA ASN A 177 -2.23 -23.98 -9.28
C ASN A 177 -2.41 -22.54 -8.73
N GLU A 178 -3.40 -21.80 -9.21
CA GLU A 178 -3.72 -20.47 -8.68
C GLU A 178 -4.27 -20.52 -7.25
N ILE A 179 -4.99 -21.60 -6.88
CA ILE A 179 -5.48 -21.80 -5.51
C ILE A 179 -4.30 -22.06 -4.56
N GLU A 180 -3.30 -22.84 -4.99
CA GLU A 180 -2.09 -23.08 -4.21
C GLU A 180 -1.30 -21.78 -3.96
N LYS A 181 -1.19 -20.92 -4.98
CA LYS A 181 -0.55 -19.59 -4.83
C LYS A 181 -1.29 -18.68 -3.86
N ILE A 182 -2.62 -18.74 -3.84
CA ILE A 182 -3.42 -17.99 -2.86
C ILE A 182 -3.10 -18.50 -1.46
N LEU A 183 -3.13 -19.82 -1.24
CA LEU A 183 -2.82 -20.42 0.06
C LEU A 183 -1.43 -20.03 0.59
N SER A 184 -0.42 -19.98 -0.29
CA SER A 184 0.92 -19.52 0.12
C SER A 184 0.99 -18.03 0.47
N ASN A 185 0.14 -17.20 -0.14
CA ASN A 185 0.13 -15.75 0.07
C ASN A 185 -0.76 -15.31 1.25
N LEU A 186 -1.72 -16.15 1.68
CA LEU A 186 -2.57 -15.87 2.85
C LEU A 186 -1.77 -15.73 4.16
N GLY A 187 -0.57 -16.30 4.24
CA GLY A 187 0.33 -16.14 5.39
C GLY A 187 0.78 -14.70 5.67
N SER A 188 0.58 -13.78 4.71
CA SER A 188 1.07 -12.39 4.77
C SER A 188 -0.03 -11.35 5.10
N ILE A 189 -1.25 -11.81 5.43
CA ILE A 189 -2.45 -10.95 5.56
C ILE A 189 -2.40 -9.98 6.74
N GLU A 190 -1.54 -10.20 7.73
CA GLU A 190 -1.44 -9.33 8.91
C GLU A 190 -1.17 -7.86 8.55
N SER A 191 -0.51 -7.62 7.40
CA SER A 191 -0.23 -6.28 6.87
C SER A 191 -1.43 -5.54 6.26
N LEU A 192 -2.54 -6.23 5.95
CA LEU A 192 -3.71 -5.60 5.29
C LEU A 192 -4.62 -4.84 6.27
N GLY A 193 -4.41 -4.99 7.58
CA GLY A 193 -5.29 -4.50 8.62
C GLY A 193 -4.78 -3.31 9.44
N GLU A 194 -3.66 -2.68 9.07
CA GLU A 194 -3.04 -1.66 9.92
C GLU A 194 -3.91 -0.39 10.00
N VAL A 195 -4.38 -0.07 11.21
CA VAL A 195 -5.13 1.15 11.49
C VAL A 195 -4.17 2.20 12.06
N MET A 196 -3.93 3.26 11.29
CA MET A 196 -3.05 4.37 11.73
C MET A 196 -3.85 5.53 12.33
N VAL A 197 -3.33 6.10 13.43
CA VAL A 197 -3.84 7.35 14.00
C VAL A 197 -3.01 8.52 13.47
N VAL A 198 -3.62 9.35 12.62
CA VAL A 198 -3.00 10.58 12.14
C VAL A 198 -3.35 11.72 13.09
N LYS A 199 -2.33 12.33 13.70
CA LYS A 199 -2.48 13.54 14.52
C LYS A 199 -2.10 14.75 13.67
N THR A 200 -3.04 15.67 13.50
CA THR A 200 -2.77 16.96 12.86
C THR A 200 -2.74 18.04 13.94
N GLU A 201 -1.63 18.77 14.03
CA GLU A 201 -1.51 19.89 14.97
C GLU A 201 -2.25 21.11 14.46
N ILE A 202 -3.29 21.52 15.18
CA ILE A 202 -3.98 22.78 14.93
C ILE A 202 -3.24 23.86 15.72
N ALA A 203 -2.61 24.80 15.01
CA ALA A 203 -1.97 25.96 15.64
C ALA A 203 -3.04 26.82 16.32
N LEU A 204 -2.82 27.13 17.60
CA LEU A 204 -3.61 28.14 18.29
C LEU A 204 -3.10 29.50 17.86
N ASN A 205 -3.96 30.25 17.17
CA ASN A 205 -3.67 31.63 16.79
C ASN A 205 -3.60 32.46 18.09
N ARG A 206 -2.38 32.63 18.62
CA ARG A 206 -2.12 33.58 19.70
C ARG A 206 -2.16 34.96 19.05
N GLU A 207 -3.29 35.66 19.17
CA GLU A 207 -3.26 37.11 19.04
C GLU A 207 -2.31 37.63 20.12
N THR A 208 -1.06 37.91 19.76
CA THR A 208 -0.05 38.48 20.63
C THR A 208 -0.44 39.92 20.94
N ILE A 209 -1.38 40.11 21.87
CA ILE A 209 -1.55 41.37 22.59
C ILE A 209 -0.49 41.39 23.70
N VAL A 210 0.79 41.42 23.32
CA VAL A 210 1.82 41.86 24.26
C VAL A 210 1.85 43.37 24.14
N SER A 211 1.23 44.05 25.10
CA SER A 211 1.32 45.50 25.26
C SER A 211 2.80 45.93 25.20
N ARG A 212 3.21 46.49 24.06
CA ARG A 212 4.57 46.98 23.73
C ARG A 212 5.15 48.05 24.68
N LYS A 213 4.53 48.30 25.83
CA LYS A 213 4.95 49.36 26.76
C LYS A 213 5.98 48.90 27.81
N ALA A 214 6.09 47.61 28.11
CA ALA A 214 7.06 47.12 29.10
C ALA A 214 8.46 46.81 28.53
N GLN A 215 8.59 46.58 27.22
CA GLN A 215 9.87 46.17 26.59
C GLN A 215 10.71 47.31 25.99
N VAL A 216 10.22 48.56 25.99
CA VAL A 216 10.99 49.70 25.46
C VAL A 216 12.01 50.23 26.48
N GLN A 217 11.91 49.87 27.77
CA GLN A 217 12.86 50.32 28.80
C GLN A 217 13.99 49.33 29.14
N SER A 218 14.00 48.11 28.59
CA SER A 218 15.05 47.11 28.86
C SER A 218 15.96 46.81 27.66
N ARG A 219 15.86 47.58 26.56
CA ARG A 219 16.53 47.29 25.27
C ARG A 219 17.81 48.09 25.01
N GLU A 220 18.33 48.85 25.96
CA GLU A 220 19.59 49.58 25.75
C GLU A 220 20.86 48.75 26.04
N GLN A 221 20.77 47.55 26.62
CA GLN A 221 21.96 46.75 26.94
C GLN A 221 21.71 45.25 26.80
N SER A 222 21.79 44.74 25.57
CA SER A 222 22.36 43.39 25.32
C SER A 222 22.48 43.15 23.81
N ASN A 223 23.71 43.20 23.30
CA ASN A 223 24.10 42.50 22.09
C ASN A 223 23.83 41.00 22.30
N ILE A 224 22.87 40.45 21.57
CA ILE A 224 22.75 39.00 21.39
C ILE A 224 22.85 38.74 19.88
N ASN A 225 24.08 38.54 19.42
CA ASN A 225 24.33 37.64 18.30
C ASN A 225 23.89 36.24 18.73
N ASN A 226 23.24 35.52 17.82
CA ASN A 226 22.56 34.22 17.99
C ASN A 226 21.07 34.31 18.37
N MET A 227 20.27 34.89 17.48
CA MET A 227 18.92 34.39 17.25
C MET A 227 18.94 33.52 16.00
N THR A 228 18.99 32.20 16.16
CA THR A 228 18.54 31.28 15.12
C THR A 228 17.02 31.37 15.09
N MET A 229 16.48 32.22 14.21
CA MET A 229 15.07 32.24 13.90
C MET A 229 14.73 30.96 13.13
N ASN A 230 14.24 29.94 13.83
CA ASN A 230 13.46 28.90 13.18
C ASN A 230 12.10 29.51 12.82
N ILE A 231 12.02 30.07 11.61
CA ILE A 231 10.73 30.35 10.98
C ILE A 231 10.20 28.98 10.54
N GLU A 232 9.39 28.34 11.39
CA GLU A 232 8.52 27.26 10.94
C GLU A 232 7.41 27.86 10.07
N THR A 233 7.70 28.05 8.79
CA THR A 233 6.68 28.38 7.81
C THR A 233 5.83 27.13 7.61
N LYS A 234 4.67 27.05 8.26
CA LYS A 234 3.69 26.00 7.99
C LYS A 234 3.10 26.25 6.61
N ILE A 235 3.47 25.39 5.67
CA ILE A 235 2.97 25.43 4.30
C ILE A 235 1.75 24.49 4.23
N ASP A 236 0.55 25.06 4.12
CA ASP A 236 -0.68 24.29 3.90
C ASP A 236 -0.75 23.85 2.44
N ILE A 237 -0.31 22.61 2.17
CA ILE A 237 -0.39 22.03 0.84
C ILE A 237 -1.72 21.26 0.72
N ASN A 238 -2.69 21.85 0.01
CA ASN A 238 -3.99 21.23 -0.22
C ASN A 238 -3.89 20.13 -1.31
N MET A 239 -3.42 18.93 -0.94
CA MET A 239 -3.33 17.78 -1.84
C MET A 239 -4.54 16.87 -1.71
N LYS A 240 -5.22 16.58 -2.83
CA LYS A 240 -6.40 15.71 -2.88
C LYS A 240 -6.08 14.20 -2.85
N LYS A 241 -4.81 13.82 -3.07
CA LYS A 241 -4.32 12.43 -3.17
C LYS A 241 -3.10 12.22 -2.26
N TYR A 242 -2.81 10.96 -1.94
CA TYR A 242 -1.63 10.54 -1.17
C TYR A 242 -0.32 10.94 -1.87
N SER A 243 0.67 11.39 -1.13
CA SER A 243 2.04 11.63 -1.61
C SER A 243 2.90 10.38 -1.39
N SER A 244 3.64 9.96 -2.41
CA SER A 244 4.59 8.84 -2.29
C SER A 244 5.96 9.31 -1.80
N ASP A 245 6.35 10.54 -2.13
CA ASP A 245 7.63 11.13 -1.72
C ASP A 245 7.62 12.67 -1.82
N MET A 246 8.53 13.33 -1.11
CA MET A 246 8.71 14.78 -1.11
C MET A 246 10.16 15.18 -0.88
N ILE A 247 10.64 16.15 -1.66
CA ILE A 247 11.95 16.78 -1.45
C ILE A 247 11.83 18.30 -1.37
N CYS A 248 12.65 18.91 -0.51
CA CYS A 248 12.85 20.35 -0.47
C CYS A 248 14.09 20.68 -1.31
N LEU A 249 13.94 21.56 -2.29
CA LEU A 249 15.03 22.04 -3.12
C LEU A 249 15.86 23.08 -2.37
N ILE A 250 17.11 23.24 -2.78
CA ILE A 250 18.07 24.19 -2.19
C ILE A 250 17.56 25.64 -2.21
N ASP A 251 16.71 26.00 -3.18
CA ASP A 251 16.11 27.33 -3.30
C ASP A 251 14.81 27.50 -2.49
N GLY A 252 14.46 26.53 -1.66
CA GLY A 252 13.29 26.54 -0.78
C GLY A 252 11.98 26.13 -1.45
N ARG A 253 11.99 25.81 -2.75
CA ARG A 253 10.83 25.19 -3.42
C ARG A 253 10.67 23.74 -2.97
N VAL A 254 9.45 23.20 -3.08
CA VAL A 254 9.14 21.83 -2.66
C VAL A 254 8.62 21.04 -3.84
N ILE A 255 9.15 19.83 -4.04
CA ILE A 255 8.60 18.89 -5.01
C ILE A 255 7.87 17.78 -4.28
N VAL A 256 6.63 17.53 -4.69
CA VAL A 256 5.82 16.45 -4.14
C VAL A 256 5.41 15.48 -5.25
N VAL A 257 5.71 14.20 -5.04
CA VAL A 257 5.27 13.10 -5.90
C VAL A 257 3.90 12.63 -5.40
N GLN A 258 2.85 12.81 -6.21
CA GLN A 258 1.53 12.29 -5.89
C GLN A 258 1.36 10.89 -6.45
N TRP A 259 0.73 10.02 -5.65
CA TRP A 259 0.47 8.64 -6.05
C TRP A 259 -0.48 8.63 -7.26
N CYS A 260 0.01 8.07 -8.37
CA CYS A 260 -0.62 8.06 -9.69
C CYS A 260 -0.79 9.48 -10.26
N ASP A 261 0.11 9.88 -11.15
CA ASP A 261 -0.12 10.78 -12.31
C ASP A 261 0.65 12.12 -12.31
N LYS A 262 1.12 12.65 -11.17
CA LYS A 262 1.59 14.06 -11.10
C LYS A 262 2.78 14.27 -10.15
N ILE A 263 3.76 15.04 -10.61
CA ILE A 263 4.75 15.70 -9.74
C ILE A 263 4.44 17.19 -9.70
N ASN A 264 4.26 17.72 -8.49
CA ASN A 264 3.95 19.13 -8.27
C ASN A 264 5.18 19.84 -7.72
N LEU A 265 5.61 20.89 -8.41
CA LEU A 265 6.58 21.84 -7.91
C LEU A 265 5.83 22.98 -7.24
N LEU A 266 6.14 23.21 -5.98
CA LEU A 266 5.57 24.23 -5.13
C LEU A 266 6.61 25.31 -4.85
N THR A 267 6.17 26.55 -4.81
CA THR A 267 6.97 27.65 -4.27
C THR A 267 7.25 27.46 -2.78
N SER A 268 8.17 28.25 -2.22
CA SER A 268 8.52 28.23 -0.80
C SER A 268 7.37 28.64 0.14
N ASP A 269 6.30 29.23 -0.38
CA ASP A 269 5.04 29.52 0.32
C ASP A 269 3.93 28.48 0.03
N GLY A 270 4.23 27.38 -0.67
CA GLY A 270 3.32 26.26 -0.91
C GLY A 270 2.37 26.38 -2.09
N LYS A 271 2.47 27.45 -2.87
CA LYS A 271 1.63 27.60 -4.05
C LYS A 271 2.14 26.69 -5.15
N LEU A 272 1.21 26.08 -5.87
CA LEU A 272 1.56 25.31 -7.07
C LEU A 272 2.22 26.24 -8.09
N GLN A 273 3.51 26.02 -8.33
CA GLN A 273 4.25 26.73 -9.36
C GLN A 273 4.07 26.04 -10.71
N GLN A 274 4.20 24.71 -10.71
CA GLN A 274 4.28 23.93 -11.95
C GLN A 274 3.88 22.48 -11.68
N GLN A 275 3.33 21.82 -12.70
CA GLN A 275 3.00 20.41 -12.67
C GLN A 275 3.73 19.71 -13.80
N LEU A 276 4.67 18.83 -13.47
CA LEU A 276 5.43 18.09 -14.45
C LEU A 276 4.58 16.92 -14.98
N PRO A 277 4.35 16.84 -16.31
CA PRO A 277 3.65 15.73 -16.91
C PRO A 277 4.55 14.50 -16.88
N ILE A 278 4.16 13.49 -16.12
CA ILE A 278 4.98 12.31 -15.89
C ILE A 278 4.17 11.05 -16.15
N PRO A 279 4.74 10.03 -16.82
CA PRO A 279 4.06 8.76 -17.04
C PRO A 279 3.62 8.11 -15.72
N ASP A 280 2.48 7.41 -15.75
CA ASP A 280 1.88 6.80 -14.55
C ASP A 280 2.90 5.94 -13.77
N GLY A 281 2.90 6.11 -12.45
CA GLY A 281 3.66 5.25 -11.54
C GLY A 281 4.98 5.82 -10.99
N ALA A 282 5.19 7.14 -10.98
CA ALA A 282 6.29 7.74 -10.22
C ALA A 282 6.18 7.41 -8.72
N TYR A 283 7.32 7.13 -8.06
CA TYR A 283 7.33 6.70 -6.67
C TYR A 283 8.24 7.56 -5.77
N CYS A 284 9.55 7.57 -6.02
CA CYS A 284 10.55 8.30 -5.23
C CYS A 284 11.34 9.28 -6.11
N ILE A 285 11.75 10.42 -5.53
CA ILE A 285 12.44 11.52 -6.21
C ILE A 285 13.69 11.94 -5.43
N THR A 286 14.76 12.31 -6.14
CA THR A 286 15.93 12.98 -5.55
C THR A 286 16.39 14.14 -6.41
N GLN A 287 17.02 15.14 -5.79
CA GLN A 287 17.69 16.23 -6.49
C GLN A 287 19.09 15.79 -6.93
N ILE A 288 19.44 16.00 -8.21
CA ILE A 288 20.80 15.82 -8.72
C ILE A 288 21.58 17.14 -8.66
N ASN A 289 20.95 18.23 -9.10
CA ASN A 289 21.50 19.58 -9.04
C ASN A 289 20.36 20.62 -8.95
N GLN A 290 20.68 21.91 -9.04
CA GLN A 290 19.71 23.00 -8.90
C GLN A 290 18.51 22.91 -9.86
N ILE A 291 18.70 22.33 -11.05
CA ILE A 291 17.69 22.31 -12.12
C ILE A 291 17.30 20.88 -12.55
N THR A 292 17.91 19.85 -11.96
CA THR A 292 17.76 18.46 -12.41
C THR A 292 17.34 17.56 -11.25
N ILE A 293 16.35 16.72 -11.52
CA ILE A 293 15.82 15.71 -10.60
C ILE A 293 15.88 14.33 -11.22
N ALA A 294 15.90 13.30 -10.39
CA ALA A 294 15.74 11.92 -10.81
C ALA A 294 14.54 11.29 -10.10
N ILE A 295 13.78 10.48 -10.85
CA ILE A 295 12.50 9.91 -10.44
C ILE A 295 12.48 8.41 -10.75
N THR A 296 11.98 7.60 -9.83
CA THR A 296 11.79 6.14 -10.00
C THR A 296 10.38 5.78 -10.46
N TYR A 297 10.30 4.75 -11.31
CA TYR A 297 9.05 4.18 -11.81
C TYR A 297 9.05 2.66 -11.61
N PRO A 298 8.55 2.17 -10.45
CA PRO A 298 8.64 0.76 -10.10
C PRO A 298 7.92 -0.17 -11.09
N LYS A 299 6.73 0.22 -11.58
CA LYS A 299 5.92 -0.61 -12.50
C LYS A 299 6.67 -0.95 -13.79
N THR A 300 7.42 0.03 -14.30
CA THR A 300 8.15 -0.05 -15.58
C THR A 300 9.64 -0.27 -15.38
N GLY A 301 10.10 -0.40 -14.14
CA GLY A 301 11.50 -0.68 -13.79
C GLY A 301 12.49 0.34 -14.34
N HIS A 302 12.17 1.65 -14.36
CA HIS A 302 13.11 2.64 -14.89
C HIS A 302 13.24 3.88 -14.01
N ILE A 303 14.34 4.61 -14.21
CA ILE A 303 14.63 5.89 -13.58
C ILE A 303 14.65 6.95 -14.69
N GLN A 304 13.97 8.07 -14.50
CA GLN A 304 14.06 9.21 -15.41
C GLN A 304 14.79 10.36 -14.74
N ILE A 305 15.70 10.99 -15.48
CA ILE A 305 16.29 12.27 -15.12
C ILE A 305 15.56 13.34 -15.92
N CYS A 306 15.06 14.36 -15.22
CA CYS A 306 14.31 15.46 -15.81
C CYS A 306 14.97 16.79 -15.48
N ASN A 307 15.03 17.68 -16.47
CA ASN A 307 15.33 19.08 -16.25
C ASN A 307 14.03 19.82 -15.94
N MET A 308 13.99 20.51 -14.80
CA MET A 308 12.82 21.19 -14.28
C MET A 308 12.52 22.52 -14.99
N GLU A 309 13.52 23.18 -15.56
CA GLU A 309 13.35 24.48 -16.21
C GLU A 309 12.65 24.37 -17.57
N ASN A 310 13.00 23.35 -18.34
CA ASN A 310 12.49 23.15 -19.70
C ASN A 310 11.57 21.93 -19.85
N GLU A 311 11.27 21.24 -18.74
CA GLU A 311 10.41 20.05 -18.67
C GLU A 311 10.86 18.88 -19.56
N THR A 312 12.15 18.82 -19.93
CA THR A 312 12.64 17.73 -20.77
C THR A 312 13.17 16.56 -19.95
N VAL A 313 12.84 15.36 -20.41
CA VAL A 313 13.54 14.15 -19.96
C VAL A 313 14.93 14.17 -20.57
N THR A 314 15.96 14.28 -19.73
CA THR A 314 17.36 14.31 -20.15
C THR A 314 17.95 12.91 -20.29
N LYS A 315 17.56 11.97 -19.42
CA LYS A 315 17.98 10.56 -19.51
C LYS A 315 16.91 9.61 -18.97
N VAL A 316 16.91 8.37 -19.47
CA VAL A 316 16.09 7.26 -18.96
C VAL A 316 16.98 6.03 -18.79
N PHE A 317 16.98 5.43 -17.60
CA PHE A 317 17.69 4.19 -17.31
C PHE A 317 16.67 3.08 -17.08
N THR A 318 16.75 2.00 -17.86
CA THR A 318 15.93 0.81 -17.64
C THR A 318 16.69 -0.19 -16.78
N LEU A 319 16.02 -0.69 -15.76
CA LEU A 319 16.51 -1.69 -14.83
C LEU A 319 15.75 -3.02 -15.06
N ASP A 320 16.41 -4.11 -14.74
CA ASP A 320 15.91 -5.49 -14.80
C ASP A 320 14.87 -5.80 -13.71
N ILE A 321 14.79 -4.99 -12.65
CA ILE A 321 13.93 -5.20 -11.49
C ILE A 321 13.27 -3.86 -11.10
N PRO A 322 12.05 -3.87 -10.52
CA PRO A 322 11.41 -2.67 -9.97
C PRO A 322 12.29 -1.89 -8.98
N CYS A 323 12.36 -0.57 -9.17
CA CYS A 323 13.05 0.38 -8.31
C CYS A 323 12.05 1.23 -7.53
N TYR A 324 12.26 1.39 -6.22
CA TYR A 324 11.32 2.05 -5.31
C TYR A 324 11.92 3.26 -4.59
N CYS A 325 13.18 3.19 -4.17
CA CYS A 325 13.82 4.27 -3.42
C CYS A 325 14.99 4.85 -4.21
N LEU A 326 15.25 6.14 -4.03
CA LEU A 326 16.31 6.84 -4.74
C LEU A 326 16.99 7.85 -3.83
N SER A 327 18.31 7.87 -3.85
CA SER A 327 19.12 8.91 -3.22
C SER A 327 20.31 9.24 -4.11
N PHE A 328 20.71 10.51 -4.16
CA PHE A 328 21.84 10.97 -4.95
C PHE A 328 22.96 11.46 -4.05
N SER A 329 24.17 10.95 -4.27
CA SER A 329 25.38 11.39 -3.59
C SER A 329 26.61 11.04 -4.45
N ASN A 330 27.67 11.83 -4.36
CA ASN A 330 28.94 11.55 -5.05
C ASN A 330 28.80 11.22 -6.54
N ASN A 331 27.97 12.00 -7.26
CA ASN A 331 27.68 11.83 -8.68
C ASN A 331 27.13 10.45 -9.07
N SER A 332 26.48 9.75 -8.12
CA SER A 332 25.89 8.43 -8.29
C SER A 332 24.52 8.36 -7.63
N LEU A 333 23.67 7.50 -8.15
CA LEU A 333 22.34 7.19 -7.63
C LEU A 333 22.39 5.89 -6.85
N ALA A 334 22.01 5.93 -5.57
CA ALA A 334 21.70 4.75 -4.80
C ALA A 334 20.22 4.42 -4.97
N VAL A 335 19.94 3.25 -5.53
CA VAL A 335 18.61 2.80 -5.93
C VAL A 335 18.20 1.60 -5.08
N GLY A 336 17.14 1.78 -4.28
CA GLY A 336 16.50 0.68 -3.55
C GLY A 336 15.62 -0.14 -4.48
N MET A 337 15.90 -1.43 -4.60
CA MET A 337 15.27 -2.37 -5.50
C MET A 337 14.37 -3.33 -4.72
N ARG A 338 13.52 -4.09 -5.42
CA ARG A 338 12.83 -5.25 -4.82
C ARG A 338 13.85 -6.29 -4.33
N ASP A 339 13.47 -7.08 -3.32
CA ASP A 339 14.25 -8.20 -2.75
C ASP A 339 15.51 -7.77 -1.96
N ASP A 340 15.37 -6.68 -1.19
CA ASP A 340 16.39 -6.18 -0.26
C ASP A 340 17.74 -5.86 -0.93
N GLN A 341 17.71 -5.39 -2.19
CA GLN A 341 18.91 -4.98 -2.92
C GLN A 341 19.01 -3.45 -3.03
N ILE A 342 20.23 -2.94 -2.92
CA ILE A 342 20.57 -1.55 -3.25
C ILE A 342 21.61 -1.56 -4.36
N ARG A 343 21.34 -0.89 -5.48
CA ARG A 343 22.31 -0.70 -6.56
C ARG A 343 22.81 0.73 -6.60
N ILE A 344 24.11 0.89 -6.81
CA ILE A 344 24.74 2.19 -7.05
C ILE A 344 24.96 2.31 -8.56
N ILE A 345 24.38 3.33 -9.17
CA ILE A 345 24.40 3.56 -10.61
C ILE A 345 24.99 4.94 -10.87
N ASP A 346 25.87 5.09 -11.86
CA ASP A 346 26.33 6.40 -12.29
C ASP A 346 25.25 7.15 -13.12
N LEU A 347 25.51 8.41 -13.44
CA LEU A 347 24.60 9.20 -14.29
C LEU A 347 24.62 8.78 -15.77
N GLU A 348 25.44 7.80 -16.16
CA GLU A 348 25.42 7.16 -17.48
C GLU A 348 24.59 5.87 -17.50
N GLY A 349 24.11 5.42 -16.33
CA GLY A 349 23.30 4.20 -16.20
C GLY A 349 24.12 2.94 -15.93
N ASN A 350 25.44 3.05 -15.73
CA ASN A 350 26.27 1.89 -15.41
C ASN A 350 26.16 1.54 -13.93
N THR A 351 25.97 0.25 -13.64
CA THR A 351 26.00 -0.24 -12.26
C THR A 351 27.44 -0.24 -11.74
N LEU A 352 27.71 0.59 -10.74
CA LEU A 352 29.01 0.68 -10.07
C LEU A 352 29.14 -0.35 -8.95
N ASN A 353 28.05 -0.63 -8.23
CA ASN A 353 28.04 -1.58 -7.11
C ASN A 353 26.62 -2.13 -6.85
N SER A 354 26.53 -3.26 -6.16
CA SER A 354 25.28 -3.86 -5.68
C SER A 354 25.46 -4.41 -4.26
N ILE A 355 24.52 -4.09 -3.38
CA ILE A 355 24.53 -4.47 -1.97
C ILE A 355 23.27 -5.29 -1.69
N GLN A 356 23.44 -6.51 -1.19
CA GLN A 356 22.34 -7.33 -0.68
C GLN A 356 22.16 -7.05 0.82
N VAL A 357 21.02 -6.51 1.21
CA VAL A 357 20.66 -6.27 2.61
C VAL A 357 20.08 -7.56 3.17
N GLN A 358 20.79 -8.23 4.08
CA GLN A 358 20.22 -9.36 4.81
C GLN A 358 19.34 -8.83 5.95
N SER A 359 18.02 -8.82 5.75
CA SER A 359 17.09 -8.56 6.85
C SER A 359 17.15 -9.72 7.85
N LYS A 360 17.88 -9.55 8.96
CA LYS A 360 17.73 -10.43 10.12
C LYS A 360 16.33 -10.19 10.69
N GLN A 361 15.41 -11.11 10.43
CA GLN A 361 14.12 -11.15 11.12
C GLN A 361 14.40 -11.27 12.63
N VAL A 362 14.16 -10.18 13.37
CA VAL A 362 14.05 -10.24 14.82
C VAL A 362 12.69 -10.85 15.11
N ILE A 363 12.67 -12.18 15.28
CA ILE A 363 11.53 -12.90 15.81
C ILE A 363 11.44 -12.54 17.29
N LEU A 364 10.55 -11.60 17.63
CA LEU A 364 10.09 -11.44 19.01
C LEU A 364 9.04 -12.52 19.24
N CYS A 365 9.42 -13.55 20.00
CA CYS A 365 8.50 -14.58 20.50
C CYS A 365 7.44 -14.01 21.41
#